data_AF-A0A9D6EF58-F1
#
_entry.id   AF-A0A9D6EF58-F1
#
_cell.length_a   1.000
_cell.length_b   1.000
_cell.length_c   1.000
_cell.angle_alpha   90.00
_cell.angle_beta   90.00
_cell.angle_gamma   90.00
#
_symmetry.space_group_name_H-M   'P 1'
#
loop_
_entity.id
_entity.type
_entity.pdbx_description
1 polymer ?
#
loop_
_entity_poly.entity_id
_entity_poly.type
_entity_poly.pdbx_seq_one_letter_code
_entity_poly.pdbx_strand_id
1 'polypeptide(L)'
;MDTGRRWQSLAVPLLAVVSLLSLSACKTAAPPAGAQGYVGSGACRECHDRIYASWQGTVHAMVIQDVSKNPQAIQGDWTQPFEHRKFEKKDVRLTHGVQWKQRYIGEKWQVYPAQWDFEANRWAGYNVDKGGTADWRKSCASCHVVGFDPATLTWTELSVGCEACHGPGERHVNAKPEERFGTIVNPAKLPFDYAASVCGQCHTRGQSPDGQWSHPVGFRVGDYLTTAHFVVVDKKDDAAWWPDGSVKQHRQQYPEWKDSRHAKAGVTCLTCHAVHEAPTKFATRLTPNNLCVSCHSNVSTDSVTGHAPIAGAPQHPDCVGCHMARTGKSADRGDERVHTFRVVRPEVTIRLGGGDPAKQPNACNSCHWHKDDPPAQLQKALEDGVKLRFAVLGRR
;
A
#
# COMPACT_ATOMS: atom_id res chain seq x y z
N MET A 1 15.14 80.00 -43.58
CA MET A 1 14.19 79.59 -42.53
C MET A 1 12.94 79.09 -43.22
N ASP A 2 12.63 77.83 -42.93
CA ASP A 2 11.40 77.08 -43.21
C ASP A 2 10.91 76.91 -44.66
N THR A 3 11.33 75.80 -45.28
CA THR A 3 10.72 75.23 -46.49
C THR A 3 9.96 73.96 -46.11
N GLY A 4 8.63 74.01 -46.26
CA GLY A 4 7.74 72.91 -45.92
C GLY A 4 8.02 71.63 -46.71
N ARG A 5 7.87 70.48 -46.03
CA ARG A 5 7.74 69.18 -46.68
C ARG A 5 6.58 68.40 -46.09
N ARG A 6 5.63 68.12 -46.99
CA ARG A 6 4.46 67.26 -46.85
C ARG A 6 4.88 65.83 -46.46
N TRP A 7 4.24 65.27 -45.45
CA TRP A 7 4.30 63.84 -45.14
C TRP A 7 3.24 63.12 -45.94
N GLN A 8 3.65 62.27 -46.89
CA GLN A 8 2.76 61.36 -47.60
C GLN A 8 2.55 60.10 -46.76
N SER A 9 1.29 59.80 -46.45
CA SER A 9 0.87 58.58 -45.77
C SER A 9 0.98 57.39 -46.73
N LEU A 10 1.90 56.46 -46.46
CA LEU A 10 1.94 55.15 -47.13
C LEU A 10 1.02 54.19 -46.37
N ALA A 11 -0.11 53.83 -46.99
CA ALA A 11 -0.96 52.75 -46.52
C ALA A 11 -0.30 51.40 -46.83
N VAL A 12 -0.02 50.61 -45.80
CA VAL A 12 0.44 49.21 -45.93
C VAL A 12 -0.80 48.30 -45.88
N PRO A 13 -1.02 47.41 -46.87
CA PRO A 13 -2.14 46.48 -46.80
C PRO A 13 -1.85 45.37 -45.79
N LEU A 14 -2.74 45.17 -44.82
CA LEU A 14 -2.73 44.00 -43.94
C LEU A 14 -3.08 42.75 -44.77
N LEU A 15 -2.10 41.91 -45.05
CA LEU A 15 -2.30 40.53 -45.50
C LEU A 15 -2.74 39.68 -44.31
N ALA A 16 -4.02 39.33 -44.26
CA ALA A 16 -4.55 38.36 -43.31
C ALA A 16 -4.03 36.95 -43.67
N VAL A 17 -3.03 36.47 -42.94
CA VAL A 17 -2.58 35.07 -42.99
C VAL A 17 -3.58 34.23 -42.21
N VAL A 18 -4.49 33.56 -42.93
CA VAL A 18 -5.34 32.51 -42.36
C VAL A 18 -4.48 31.26 -42.21
N SER A 19 -3.87 31.09 -41.03
CA SER A 19 -3.20 29.85 -40.66
C SER A 19 -4.25 28.77 -40.42
N LEU A 20 -4.42 27.87 -41.41
CA LEU A 20 -5.11 26.60 -41.26
C LEU A 20 -4.34 25.72 -40.28
N LEU A 21 -4.66 25.86 -38.99
CA LEU A 21 -4.28 24.90 -37.96
C LEU A 21 -5.02 23.59 -38.25
N SER A 22 -4.33 22.66 -38.90
CA SER A 22 -4.74 21.27 -38.99
C SER A 22 -4.75 20.69 -37.57
N LEU A 23 -5.96 20.54 -37.02
CA LEU A 23 -6.23 19.70 -35.85
C LEU A 23 -5.87 18.25 -36.22
N SER A 24 -4.58 17.91 -36.13
CA SER A 24 -4.17 16.52 -35.97
C SER A 24 -4.69 16.09 -34.61
N ALA A 25 -5.86 15.46 -34.61
CA ALA A 25 -6.35 14.70 -33.48
C ALA A 25 -5.24 13.73 -33.09
N CYS A 26 -4.61 13.99 -31.96
CA CYS A 26 -3.69 13.08 -31.32
C CYS A 26 -4.54 11.85 -30.96
N LYS A 27 -4.54 10.83 -31.83
CA LYS A 27 -5.10 9.52 -31.51
C LYS A 27 -4.23 8.96 -30.38
N THR A 28 -4.62 9.26 -29.15
CA THR A 28 -4.18 8.53 -27.98
C THR A 28 -4.53 7.07 -28.25
N ALA A 29 -3.50 6.20 -28.28
CA ALA A 29 -3.73 4.77 -28.41
C ALA A 29 -4.69 4.36 -27.29
N ALA A 30 -5.82 3.74 -27.67
CA ALA A 30 -6.75 3.19 -26.70
C ALA A 30 -5.97 2.27 -25.74
N PRO A 31 -6.14 2.39 -24.42
CA PRO A 31 -5.52 1.45 -23.50
C PRO A 31 -5.92 0.02 -23.89
N PRO A 32 -5.04 -0.98 -23.68
CA PRO A 32 -5.43 -2.38 -23.86
C PRO A 32 -6.74 -2.62 -23.12
N ALA A 33 -7.74 -3.19 -23.79
CA ALA A 33 -9.07 -3.33 -23.23
C ALA A 33 -9.00 -4.22 -21.98
N GLY A 34 -9.10 -3.60 -20.80
CA GLY A 34 -9.38 -4.30 -19.56
C GLY A 34 -10.85 -4.71 -19.49
N ALA A 35 -11.32 -5.03 -18.29
CA ALA A 35 -12.73 -5.29 -18.01
C ALA A 35 -13.61 -4.11 -18.48
N GLN A 36 -14.83 -4.43 -18.92
CA GLN A 36 -15.79 -3.46 -19.44
C GLN A 36 -16.21 -2.44 -18.37
N GLY A 37 -16.52 -1.21 -18.80
CA GLY A 37 -17.02 -0.13 -17.95
C GLY A 37 -15.95 0.63 -17.17
N TYR A 38 -14.68 0.23 -17.25
CA TYR A 38 -13.56 0.95 -16.64
C TYR A 38 -12.96 1.96 -17.62
N VAL A 39 -12.85 3.21 -17.19
CA VAL A 39 -12.34 4.34 -18.02
C VAL A 39 -10.96 4.83 -17.59
N GLY A 40 -10.44 4.32 -16.48
CA GLY A 40 -9.17 4.73 -15.89
C GLY A 40 -9.25 6.07 -15.15
N SER A 41 -8.31 6.27 -14.24
CA SER A 41 -8.23 7.47 -13.38
C SER A 41 -8.07 8.77 -14.16
N GLY A 42 -7.54 8.70 -15.39
CA GLY A 42 -7.41 9.85 -16.28
C GLY A 42 -8.74 10.54 -16.59
N ALA A 43 -9.83 9.77 -16.75
CA ALA A 43 -11.16 10.31 -17.01
C ALA A 43 -11.74 11.06 -15.79
N CYS A 44 -11.29 10.73 -14.58
CA CYS A 44 -11.73 11.39 -13.35
C CYS A 44 -11.13 12.80 -13.20
N ARG A 45 -9.95 13.05 -13.80
CA ARG A 45 -9.19 14.29 -13.65
C ARG A 45 -9.96 15.54 -14.06
N GLU A 46 -10.80 15.46 -15.09
CA GLU A 46 -11.51 16.62 -15.64
C GLU A 46 -12.47 17.27 -14.64
N CYS A 47 -13.11 16.45 -13.79
CA CYS A 47 -14.04 16.91 -12.77
C CYS A 47 -13.44 16.90 -11.34
N HIS A 48 -12.40 16.11 -11.10
CA HIS A 48 -11.79 15.89 -9.79
C HIS A 48 -10.27 16.17 -9.79
N ASP A 49 -9.86 17.27 -10.39
CA ASP A 49 -8.46 17.66 -10.60
C ASP A 49 -7.61 17.65 -9.32
N ARG A 50 -8.12 18.21 -8.22
CA ARG A 50 -7.43 18.30 -6.92
C ARG A 50 -7.21 16.93 -6.28
N ILE A 51 -8.26 16.09 -6.31
CA ILE A 51 -8.20 14.73 -5.78
C ILE A 51 -7.23 13.91 -6.62
N TYR A 52 -7.33 14.00 -7.94
CA TYR A 52 -6.44 13.31 -8.87
C TYR A 52 -4.98 13.71 -8.61
N ALA A 53 -4.68 15.00 -8.53
CA ALA A 53 -3.32 15.49 -8.29
C ALA A 53 -2.73 15.02 -6.95
N SER A 54 -3.55 15.02 -5.88
CA SER A 54 -3.08 14.53 -4.57
C SER A 54 -2.91 13.00 -4.54
N TRP A 55 -3.84 12.27 -5.17
CA TRP A 55 -3.79 10.81 -5.26
C TRP A 55 -2.54 10.32 -5.99
N GLN A 56 -2.10 11.02 -7.05
CA GLN A 56 -0.87 10.69 -7.77
C GLN A 56 0.38 10.66 -6.88
N GLY A 57 0.39 11.38 -5.76
CA GLY A 57 1.47 11.35 -4.77
C GLY A 57 1.40 10.18 -3.77
N THR A 58 0.37 9.34 -3.85
CA THR A 58 0.19 8.20 -2.93
C THR A 58 0.95 6.96 -3.40
N VAL A 59 1.29 6.09 -2.44
CA VAL A 59 1.86 4.77 -2.78
C VAL A 59 0.90 3.92 -3.61
N HIS A 60 -0.42 4.09 -3.48
CA HIS A 60 -1.40 3.37 -4.31
C HIS A 60 -1.28 3.73 -5.79
N ALA A 61 -1.11 5.01 -6.12
CA ALA A 61 -0.89 5.45 -7.48
C ALA A 61 0.44 4.95 -8.05
N MET A 62 1.48 4.92 -7.20
CA MET A 62 2.86 4.63 -7.63
C MET A 62 3.28 3.16 -7.50
N VAL A 63 2.46 2.30 -6.88
CA VAL A 63 2.88 0.95 -6.47
C VAL A 63 3.38 0.10 -7.62
N ILE A 64 2.83 0.27 -8.82
CA ILE A 64 3.39 -0.31 -10.04
C ILE A 64 3.83 0.80 -10.98
N GLN A 65 5.01 0.67 -11.56
CA GLN A 65 5.49 1.60 -12.58
C GLN A 65 5.96 0.85 -13.82
N ASP A 66 5.55 1.37 -14.99
CA ASP A 66 6.04 0.94 -16.29
C ASP A 66 7.40 1.58 -16.56
N VAL A 67 8.46 0.77 -16.58
CA VAL A 67 9.84 1.23 -16.75
C VAL A 67 10.05 1.87 -18.12
N SER A 68 9.30 1.45 -19.14
CA SER A 68 9.40 2.06 -20.48
C SER A 68 8.96 3.53 -20.48
N LYS A 69 8.05 3.90 -19.58
CA LYS A 69 7.56 5.28 -19.41
C LYS A 69 8.34 6.05 -18.35
N ASN A 70 8.84 5.36 -17.33
CA ASN A 70 9.62 5.94 -16.25
C ASN A 70 10.83 5.05 -15.89
N PRO A 71 11.96 5.16 -16.62
CA PRO A 71 13.15 4.38 -16.32
C PRO A 71 13.73 4.67 -14.92
N GLN A 72 13.46 5.85 -14.37
CA GLN A 72 13.91 6.26 -13.03
C GLN A 72 13.12 5.56 -11.91
N ALA A 73 12.05 4.84 -12.23
CA ALA A 73 11.31 4.04 -11.26
C ALA A 73 12.13 2.86 -10.71
N ILE A 74 13.19 2.43 -11.40
CA ILE A 74 14.10 1.38 -10.94
C ILE A 74 15.01 1.95 -9.84
N GLN A 75 14.72 1.56 -8.60
CA GLN A 75 15.45 1.99 -7.41
C GLN A 75 16.34 0.86 -6.88
N GLY A 76 17.12 1.17 -5.84
CA GLY A 76 18.06 0.27 -5.17
C GLY A 76 19.53 0.48 -5.54
N ASP A 77 20.44 -0.06 -4.74
CA ASP A 77 21.87 -0.04 -5.05
C ASP A 77 22.24 -1.23 -5.95
N TRP A 78 22.39 -0.95 -7.24
CA TRP A 78 22.72 -1.97 -8.25
C TRP A 78 24.22 -2.32 -8.27
N THR A 79 25.06 -1.58 -7.54
CA THR A 79 26.48 -1.91 -7.37
C THR A 79 26.68 -2.97 -6.30
N GLN A 80 25.78 -3.06 -5.31
CA GLN A 80 25.79 -4.11 -4.31
C GLN A 80 25.60 -5.49 -4.98
N PRO A 81 26.52 -6.46 -4.77
CA PRO A 81 26.37 -7.81 -5.29
C PRO A 81 25.27 -8.55 -4.53
N PHE A 82 24.50 -9.38 -5.24
CA PHE A 82 23.52 -10.28 -4.63
C PHE A 82 23.33 -11.52 -5.50
N GLU A 83 23.57 -12.70 -4.95
CA GLU A 83 23.64 -13.97 -5.70
C GLU A 83 22.36 -14.32 -6.47
N HIS A 84 21.20 -13.88 -5.95
CA HIS A 84 19.90 -14.14 -6.57
C HIS A 84 19.47 -13.04 -7.56
N ARG A 85 20.19 -11.93 -7.67
CA ARG A 85 19.94 -10.88 -8.69
C ARG A 85 20.65 -11.23 -10.00
N LYS A 86 20.11 -12.21 -10.71
CA LYS A 86 20.61 -12.68 -12.02
C LYS A 86 20.00 -11.92 -13.21
N PHE A 87 19.76 -10.62 -13.04
CA PHE A 87 19.15 -9.73 -14.04
C PHE A 87 19.70 -8.31 -13.87
N GLU A 88 19.66 -7.54 -14.94
CA GLU A 88 20.08 -6.14 -15.01
C GLU A 88 18.88 -5.20 -15.11
N LYS A 89 19.11 -3.89 -14.95
CA LYS A 89 18.06 -2.86 -15.08
C LYS A 89 17.31 -2.95 -16.41
N LYS A 90 18.01 -3.26 -17.50
CA LYS A 90 17.43 -3.37 -18.86
C LYS A 90 16.44 -4.53 -19.00
N ASP A 91 16.50 -5.51 -18.10
CA ASP A 91 15.63 -6.70 -18.13
C ASP A 91 14.33 -6.46 -17.35
N VAL A 92 14.17 -5.28 -16.74
CA VAL A 92 13.02 -4.91 -15.90
C VAL A 92 11.97 -4.20 -16.76
N ARG A 93 10.81 -4.83 -16.84
CA ARG A 93 9.60 -4.30 -17.47
C ARG A 93 8.82 -3.40 -16.52
N LEU A 94 8.53 -3.91 -15.31
CA LEU A 94 7.79 -3.19 -14.27
C LEU A 94 8.55 -3.19 -12.95
N THR A 95 8.39 -2.12 -12.17
CA THR A 95 8.70 -2.14 -10.75
C THR A 95 7.42 -2.28 -9.93
N HIS A 96 7.53 -2.95 -8.78
CA HIS A 96 6.44 -3.18 -7.85
C HIS A 96 6.87 -2.80 -6.43
N GLY A 97 6.42 -1.63 -5.97
CA GLY A 97 6.70 -1.03 -4.68
C GLY A 97 7.68 0.14 -4.77
N VAL A 98 7.45 1.17 -3.94
CA VAL A 98 8.20 2.45 -4.00
C VAL A 98 8.63 2.99 -2.63
N GLN A 99 8.32 2.28 -1.53
CA GLN A 99 8.52 2.83 -0.19
C GLN A 99 9.16 1.87 0.81
N TRP A 100 8.66 0.64 0.92
CA TRP A 100 9.16 -0.34 1.89
C TRP A 100 10.10 -1.35 1.27
N LYS A 101 9.71 -1.81 0.08
CA LYS A 101 10.53 -2.66 -0.77
C LYS A 101 10.14 -2.46 -2.22
N GLN A 102 11.01 -2.87 -3.13
CA GLN A 102 10.74 -2.88 -4.55
C GLN A 102 11.05 -4.26 -5.13
N ARG A 103 10.09 -4.81 -5.87
CA ARG A 103 10.24 -6.03 -6.67
C ARG A 103 10.31 -5.66 -8.14
N TYR A 104 10.85 -6.57 -8.94
CA TYR A 104 11.14 -6.34 -10.35
C TYR A 104 10.48 -7.43 -11.19
N ILE A 105 9.83 -7.04 -12.27
CA ILE A 105 9.11 -7.93 -13.17
C ILE A 105 9.79 -7.84 -14.53
N GLY A 106 10.10 -8.97 -15.13
CA GLY A 106 10.75 -9.02 -16.44
C GLY A 106 9.79 -9.05 -17.63
N GLU A 107 10.34 -9.04 -18.84
CA GLU A 107 9.57 -8.95 -20.08
C GLU A 107 8.57 -10.10 -20.32
N LYS A 108 8.83 -11.30 -19.78
CA LYS A 108 7.89 -12.43 -19.87
C LYS A 108 6.90 -12.45 -18.69
N TRP A 109 6.72 -11.31 -18.01
CA TRP A 109 5.87 -11.16 -16.83
C TRP A 109 6.32 -11.93 -15.59
N GLN A 110 7.52 -12.50 -15.62
CA GLN A 110 8.06 -13.24 -14.49
C GLN A 110 8.51 -12.30 -13.38
N VAL A 111 8.14 -12.60 -12.13
CA VAL A 111 8.63 -11.84 -10.96
C VAL A 111 10.01 -12.34 -10.58
N TYR A 112 11.03 -11.48 -10.63
CA TYR A 112 12.39 -11.88 -10.31
C TYR A 112 12.57 -12.27 -8.84
N PRO A 113 13.50 -13.20 -8.53
CA PRO A 113 13.66 -13.74 -7.18
C PRO A 113 14.49 -12.83 -6.25
N ALA A 114 14.56 -11.54 -6.53
CA ALA A 114 15.26 -10.54 -5.74
C ALA A 114 14.40 -9.29 -5.58
N GLN A 115 14.53 -8.66 -4.43
CA GLN A 115 13.85 -7.42 -4.10
C GLN A 115 14.79 -6.49 -3.34
N TRP A 116 14.57 -5.18 -3.50
CA TRP A 116 15.28 -4.16 -2.75
C TRP A 116 14.51 -3.82 -1.48
N ASP A 117 15.16 -3.81 -0.33
CA ASP A 117 14.60 -3.35 0.94
C ASP A 117 15.07 -1.91 1.21
N PHE A 118 14.13 -0.97 1.30
CA PHE A 118 14.45 0.44 1.50
C PHE A 118 14.84 0.76 2.96
N GLU A 119 14.29 0.03 3.94
CA GLU A 119 14.59 0.27 5.36
C GLU A 119 15.96 -0.31 5.71
N ALA A 120 16.27 -1.51 5.22
CA ALA A 120 17.55 -2.18 5.44
C ALA A 120 18.65 -1.76 4.45
N ASN A 121 18.29 -0.99 3.41
CA ASN A 121 19.19 -0.51 2.36
C ASN A 121 20.04 -1.65 1.73
N ARG A 122 19.38 -2.76 1.39
CA ARG A 122 20.03 -3.97 0.86
C ARG A 122 19.13 -4.78 -0.05
N TRP A 123 19.73 -5.66 -0.85
CA TRP A 123 19.00 -6.73 -1.53
C TRP A 123 18.55 -7.83 -0.57
N ALA A 124 17.36 -8.37 -0.84
CA ALA A 124 16.79 -9.53 -0.17
C ALA A 124 16.19 -10.52 -1.19
N GLY A 125 16.14 -11.80 -0.81
CA GLY A 125 15.55 -12.85 -1.64
C GLY A 125 14.03 -12.78 -1.65
N TYR A 126 13.41 -13.05 -2.80
CA TYR A 126 11.96 -13.18 -2.94
C TYR A 126 11.60 -14.49 -3.62
N ASN A 127 11.02 -15.45 -2.89
CA ASN A 127 10.70 -16.79 -3.42
C ASN A 127 11.86 -17.39 -4.22
N VAL A 128 13.08 -17.33 -3.67
CA VAL A 128 14.32 -17.76 -4.33
C VAL A 128 14.26 -19.24 -4.74
N ASP A 129 13.58 -20.05 -3.95
CA ASP A 129 13.25 -21.45 -4.17
C ASP A 129 12.40 -21.69 -5.44
N LYS A 130 11.63 -20.69 -5.86
CA LYS A 130 10.77 -20.77 -7.06
C LYS A 130 11.44 -20.25 -8.33
N GLY A 131 12.67 -19.77 -8.24
CA GLY A 131 13.48 -19.33 -9.38
C GLY A 131 12.90 -18.15 -10.17
N GLY A 132 11.96 -17.39 -9.59
CA GLY A 132 11.34 -16.24 -10.24
C GLY A 132 10.47 -16.57 -11.46
N THR A 133 9.73 -17.68 -11.39
CA THR A 133 8.88 -18.18 -12.48
C THR A 133 7.42 -17.71 -12.38
N ALA A 134 7.03 -17.06 -11.29
CA ALA A 134 5.66 -16.62 -11.08
C ALA A 134 5.25 -15.56 -12.11
N ASP A 135 4.17 -15.81 -12.86
CA ASP A 135 3.56 -14.82 -13.72
C ASP A 135 2.88 -13.74 -12.86
N TRP A 136 3.39 -12.52 -12.94
CA TRP A 136 2.88 -11.36 -12.22
C TRP A 136 1.41 -11.09 -12.53
N ARG A 137 0.97 -11.36 -13.77
CA ARG A 137 -0.41 -11.10 -14.19
C ARG A 137 -1.41 -11.98 -13.44
N LYS A 138 -1.01 -13.22 -13.14
CA LYS A 138 -1.84 -14.18 -12.39
C LYS A 138 -1.71 -14.04 -10.88
N SER A 139 -0.54 -13.62 -10.41
CA SER A 139 -0.22 -13.63 -8.98
C SER A 139 -0.47 -12.28 -8.29
N CYS A 140 -0.49 -11.19 -9.06
CA CYS A 140 -0.42 -9.83 -8.53
C CYS A 140 -1.39 -8.86 -9.21
N ALA A 141 -1.57 -8.93 -10.53
CA ALA A 141 -2.14 -7.81 -11.30
C ALA A 141 -3.49 -7.32 -10.79
N SER A 142 -4.45 -8.18 -10.48
CA SER A 142 -5.79 -7.75 -10.04
C SER A 142 -5.81 -6.81 -8.83
N CYS A 143 -4.85 -6.93 -7.91
CA CYS A 143 -4.74 -6.06 -6.74
C CYS A 143 -3.97 -4.76 -7.04
N HIS A 144 -3.35 -4.67 -8.21
CA HIS A 144 -2.34 -3.68 -8.58
C HIS A 144 -2.64 -3.00 -9.94
N VAL A 145 -3.82 -3.23 -10.50
CA VAL A 145 -4.31 -2.63 -11.74
C VAL A 145 -5.78 -2.27 -11.59
N VAL A 146 -6.28 -1.44 -12.50
CA VAL A 146 -7.70 -1.13 -12.65
C VAL A 146 -8.28 -1.91 -13.82
N GLY A 147 -9.49 -2.46 -13.65
CA GLY A 147 -10.21 -3.15 -14.71
C GLY A 147 -9.50 -4.42 -15.18
N PHE A 148 -9.02 -5.25 -14.25
CA PHE A 148 -8.37 -6.53 -14.60
C PHE A 148 -9.36 -7.49 -15.26
N ASP A 149 -9.01 -7.99 -16.45
CA ASP A 149 -9.72 -9.08 -17.12
C ASP A 149 -8.95 -10.40 -16.92
N PRO A 150 -9.49 -11.36 -16.14
CA PRO A 150 -8.84 -12.64 -15.88
C PRO A 150 -8.76 -13.57 -17.10
N ALA A 151 -9.62 -13.39 -18.12
CA ALA A 151 -9.63 -14.24 -19.32
C ALA A 151 -8.50 -13.88 -20.28
N THR A 152 -8.21 -12.59 -20.42
CA THR A 152 -7.18 -12.05 -21.33
C THR A 152 -5.89 -11.65 -20.62
N LEU A 153 -5.91 -11.56 -19.29
CA LEU A 153 -4.82 -11.02 -18.45
C LEU A 153 -4.45 -9.58 -18.80
N THR A 154 -5.44 -8.76 -19.17
CA THR A 154 -5.30 -7.34 -19.50
C THR A 154 -5.94 -6.45 -18.44
N TRP A 155 -5.71 -5.14 -18.54
CA TRP A 155 -6.22 -4.13 -17.61
C TRP A 155 -6.32 -2.76 -18.28
N THR A 156 -7.15 -1.89 -17.70
CA THR A 156 -7.36 -0.51 -18.17
C THR A 156 -6.24 0.43 -17.72
N GLU A 157 -5.76 0.29 -16.48
CA GLU A 157 -4.73 1.17 -15.92
C GLU A 157 -3.78 0.39 -14.99
N LEU A 158 -2.48 0.72 -15.07
CA LEU A 158 -1.43 0.13 -14.26
C LEU A 158 -1.20 0.94 -12.97
N SER A 159 -2.14 0.85 -12.02
CA SER A 159 -2.07 1.49 -10.71
C SER A 159 -3.13 0.88 -9.77
N VAL A 160 -3.10 1.23 -8.48
CA VAL A 160 -4.31 1.17 -7.66
C VAL A 160 -5.05 2.50 -7.83
N GLY A 161 -5.76 2.58 -8.96
CA GLY A 161 -6.47 3.77 -9.46
C GLY A 161 -7.82 4.02 -8.82
N CYS A 162 -8.48 5.11 -9.23
CA CYS A 162 -9.76 5.54 -8.67
C CYS A 162 -10.79 4.39 -8.67
N GLU A 163 -10.93 3.72 -9.80
CA GLU A 163 -11.92 2.68 -10.01
C GLU A 163 -11.60 1.36 -9.28
N ALA A 164 -10.38 1.17 -8.75
CA ALA A 164 -10.09 0.04 -7.86
C ALA A 164 -10.86 0.14 -6.52
N CYS A 165 -11.19 1.37 -6.09
CA CYS A 165 -11.94 1.65 -4.87
C CYS A 165 -13.36 2.18 -5.12
N HIS A 166 -13.63 2.69 -6.33
CA HIS A 166 -14.90 3.30 -6.72
C HIS A 166 -15.72 2.46 -7.73
N GLY A 167 -15.13 1.39 -8.27
CA GLY A 167 -15.75 0.56 -9.29
C GLY A 167 -15.73 1.19 -10.69
N PRO A 168 -16.33 0.54 -11.70
CA PRO A 168 -16.33 1.00 -13.08
C PRO A 168 -17.00 2.38 -13.23
N GLY A 169 -16.28 3.34 -13.82
CA GLY A 169 -16.66 4.74 -13.91
C GLY A 169 -17.37 5.15 -15.19
N GLU A 170 -17.47 4.29 -16.21
CA GLU A 170 -18.03 4.63 -17.53
C GLU A 170 -19.44 5.23 -17.43
N ARG A 171 -20.33 4.62 -16.64
CA ARG A 171 -21.68 5.15 -16.43
C ARG A 171 -21.65 6.53 -15.78
N HIS A 172 -20.72 6.76 -14.86
CA HIS A 172 -20.61 8.01 -14.13
C HIS A 172 -20.07 9.16 -14.99
N VAL A 173 -19.03 8.92 -15.78
CA VAL A 173 -18.46 9.96 -16.64
C VAL A 173 -19.43 10.37 -17.77
N ASN A 174 -20.23 9.42 -18.26
CA ASN A 174 -21.21 9.66 -19.33
C ASN A 174 -22.57 10.17 -18.84
N ALA A 175 -22.87 10.07 -17.54
CA ALA A 175 -24.13 10.56 -16.99
C ALA A 175 -24.19 12.10 -16.99
N LYS A 176 -25.40 12.63 -17.20
CA LYS A 176 -25.67 14.07 -16.99
C LYS A 176 -25.45 14.43 -15.53
N PRO A 177 -25.02 15.66 -15.20
CA PRO A 177 -24.72 16.07 -13.82
C PRO A 177 -25.80 15.70 -12.78
N GLU A 178 -27.07 15.89 -13.13
CA GLU A 178 -28.24 15.56 -12.31
C GLU A 178 -28.47 14.06 -12.09
N GLU A 179 -27.93 13.21 -12.97
CA GLU A 179 -28.05 11.74 -12.94
C GLU A 179 -26.80 11.05 -12.38
N ARG A 180 -25.69 11.79 -12.16
CA ARG A 180 -24.39 11.24 -11.70
C ARG A 180 -24.40 10.68 -10.29
N PHE A 181 -25.35 11.10 -9.45
CA PHE A 181 -25.41 10.62 -8.08
C PHE A 181 -25.80 9.13 -8.05
N GLY A 182 -25.00 8.32 -7.36
CA GLY A 182 -25.25 6.87 -7.24
C GLY A 182 -24.83 6.03 -8.44
N THR A 183 -24.22 6.62 -9.47
CA THR A 183 -23.70 5.86 -10.63
C THR A 183 -22.29 5.32 -10.42
N ILE A 184 -21.65 5.66 -9.30
CA ILE A 184 -20.33 5.18 -8.89
C ILE A 184 -20.33 4.95 -7.38
N VAL A 185 -19.54 3.98 -6.91
CA VAL A 185 -19.45 3.67 -5.49
C VAL A 185 -18.70 4.78 -4.77
N ASN A 186 -19.16 5.14 -3.58
CA ASN A 186 -18.40 5.96 -2.64
C ASN A 186 -18.21 5.16 -1.34
N PRO A 187 -17.00 4.66 -1.05
CA PRO A 187 -16.75 3.88 0.16
C PRO A 187 -17.16 4.56 1.47
N ALA A 188 -17.09 5.90 1.54
CA ALA A 188 -17.51 6.65 2.73
C ALA A 188 -19.04 6.66 2.97
N LYS A 189 -19.83 6.23 1.99
CA LYS A 189 -21.30 6.12 2.07
C LYS A 189 -21.79 4.68 2.21
N LEU A 190 -20.88 3.69 2.21
CA LEU A 190 -21.23 2.29 2.40
C LEU A 190 -21.41 1.97 3.89
N PRO A 191 -22.20 0.94 4.23
CA PRO A 191 -22.12 0.32 5.55
C PRO A 191 -20.66 -0.07 5.88
N PHE A 192 -20.30 -0.02 7.16
CA PHE A 192 -18.90 -0.07 7.60
C PHE A 192 -18.12 -1.31 7.11
N ASP A 193 -18.80 -2.45 7.05
CA ASP A 193 -18.28 -3.75 6.64
C ASP A 193 -18.09 -3.83 5.12
N TYR A 194 -18.99 -3.25 4.34
CA TYR A 194 -18.85 -3.06 2.90
C TYR A 194 -17.72 -2.08 2.57
N ALA A 195 -17.63 -0.97 3.30
CA ALA A 195 -16.52 -0.01 3.15
C ALA A 195 -15.17 -0.67 3.42
N ALA A 196 -15.07 -1.49 4.48
CA ALA A 196 -13.86 -2.25 4.79
C ALA A 196 -13.57 -3.35 3.75
N SER A 197 -14.59 -3.95 3.13
CA SER A 197 -14.43 -4.95 2.06
C SER A 197 -13.72 -4.38 0.83
N VAL A 198 -13.88 -3.09 0.52
CA VAL A 198 -13.12 -2.42 -0.56
C VAL A 198 -11.61 -2.50 -0.30
N CYS A 199 -11.17 -2.33 0.95
CA CYS A 199 -9.76 -2.49 1.32
C CYS A 199 -9.37 -3.96 1.41
N GLY A 200 -10.29 -4.78 1.92
CA GLY A 200 -10.14 -6.22 2.09
C GLY A 200 -9.93 -6.99 0.78
N GLN A 201 -10.28 -6.41 -0.37
CA GLN A 201 -10.05 -7.06 -1.66
C GLN A 201 -8.54 -7.25 -1.96
N CYS A 202 -7.68 -6.36 -1.45
CA CYS A 202 -6.23 -6.42 -1.65
C CYS A 202 -5.45 -6.71 -0.35
N HIS A 203 -5.90 -6.16 0.78
CA HIS A 203 -5.23 -6.31 2.09
C HIS A 203 -5.60 -7.61 2.79
N THR A 204 -5.57 -8.71 2.04
CA THR A 204 -5.91 -10.05 2.46
C THR A 204 -5.00 -11.10 1.82
N ARG A 205 -4.95 -12.29 2.41
CA ARG A 205 -4.32 -13.48 1.83
C ARG A 205 -5.33 -14.61 1.80
N GLY A 206 -5.28 -15.39 0.74
CA GLY A 206 -6.21 -16.48 0.52
C GLY A 206 -6.20 -16.90 -0.94
N GLN A 207 -7.27 -17.58 -1.34
CA GLN A 207 -7.49 -17.97 -2.72
C GLN A 207 -8.95 -17.73 -3.11
N SER A 208 -9.19 -17.54 -4.40
CA SER A 208 -10.54 -17.64 -4.97
C SER A 208 -11.12 -19.04 -4.70
N PRO A 209 -12.45 -19.21 -4.68
CA PRO A 209 -13.08 -20.49 -4.36
C PRO A 209 -12.68 -21.66 -5.28
N ASP A 210 -12.32 -21.36 -6.53
CA ASP A 210 -11.82 -22.33 -7.51
C ASP A 210 -10.31 -22.62 -7.38
N GLY A 211 -9.63 -21.97 -6.44
CA GLY A 211 -8.18 -22.10 -6.19
C GLY A 211 -7.29 -21.49 -7.27
N GLN A 212 -7.85 -20.85 -8.30
CA GLN A 212 -7.06 -20.37 -9.44
C GLN A 212 -6.32 -19.07 -9.17
N TRP A 213 -6.82 -18.25 -8.25
CA TRP A 213 -6.34 -16.89 -8.03
C TRP A 213 -5.99 -16.65 -6.57
N SER A 214 -4.89 -15.92 -6.33
CA SER A 214 -4.50 -15.49 -4.98
C SER A 214 -5.17 -14.18 -4.53
N HIS A 215 -6.28 -13.83 -5.18
CA HIS A 215 -7.01 -12.57 -5.01
C HIS A 215 -8.50 -12.77 -5.36
N PRO A 216 -9.41 -11.87 -4.92
CA PRO A 216 -10.85 -12.03 -5.06
C PRO A 216 -11.35 -11.68 -6.47
N VAL A 217 -11.04 -12.51 -7.47
CA VAL A 217 -11.58 -12.32 -8.83
C VAL A 217 -13.10 -12.34 -8.79
N GLY A 218 -13.72 -11.37 -9.46
CA GLY A 218 -15.17 -11.24 -9.53
C GLY A 218 -15.80 -10.45 -8.38
N PHE A 219 -15.04 -10.05 -7.36
CA PHE A 219 -15.52 -9.07 -6.38
C PHE A 219 -15.83 -7.75 -7.08
N ARG A 220 -17.02 -7.20 -6.83
CA ARG A 220 -17.38 -5.87 -7.30
C ARG A 220 -17.25 -4.90 -6.15
N VAL A 221 -16.58 -3.79 -6.40
CA VAL A 221 -16.51 -2.69 -5.45
C VAL A 221 -17.93 -2.28 -5.06
N GLY A 222 -18.18 -2.17 -3.76
CA GLY A 222 -19.51 -1.93 -3.21
C GLY A 222 -20.23 -3.19 -2.73
N ASP A 223 -19.73 -4.39 -3.01
CA ASP A 223 -20.23 -5.65 -2.46
C ASP A 223 -19.57 -5.98 -1.10
N TYR A 224 -20.16 -6.96 -0.39
CA TYR A 224 -19.56 -7.53 0.82
C TYR A 224 -18.61 -8.67 0.46
N LEU A 225 -17.37 -8.58 0.93
CA LEU A 225 -16.35 -9.61 0.69
C LEU A 225 -16.62 -10.87 1.53
N THR A 226 -17.20 -11.87 0.88
CA THR A 226 -17.53 -13.18 1.45
C THR A 226 -16.64 -14.30 0.89
N THR A 227 -16.80 -15.50 1.45
CA THR A 227 -16.17 -16.73 0.94
C THR A 227 -16.58 -17.10 -0.47
N ALA A 228 -17.70 -16.56 -1.01
CA ALA A 228 -18.07 -16.73 -2.41
C ALA A 228 -17.12 -15.99 -3.37
N HIS A 229 -16.40 -14.98 -2.86
CA HIS A 229 -15.40 -14.23 -3.60
C HIS A 229 -13.98 -14.69 -3.24
N PHE A 230 -13.75 -14.98 -1.96
CA PHE A 230 -12.40 -15.22 -1.46
C PHE A 230 -12.37 -16.00 -0.15
N VAL A 231 -11.62 -17.09 -0.15
CA VAL A 231 -11.35 -17.91 1.04
C VAL A 231 -10.04 -17.44 1.65
N VAL A 232 -10.13 -16.75 2.79
CA VAL A 232 -8.97 -16.30 3.56
C VAL A 232 -8.19 -17.50 4.08
N VAL A 233 -6.85 -17.41 4.10
CA VAL A 233 -5.99 -18.46 4.66
C VAL A 233 -6.41 -18.78 6.09
N ASP A 234 -6.63 -20.07 6.38
CA ASP A 234 -7.02 -20.56 7.69
C ASP A 234 -6.00 -20.12 8.76
N LYS A 235 -6.47 -19.69 9.93
CA LYS A 235 -5.63 -19.29 11.06
C LYS A 235 -4.76 -20.41 11.63
N LYS A 236 -5.09 -21.66 11.31
CA LYS A 236 -4.29 -22.85 11.65
C LYS A 236 -3.05 -23.01 10.76
N ASP A 237 -2.98 -22.31 9.62
CA ASP A 237 -1.78 -22.28 8.79
C ASP A 237 -0.68 -21.48 9.49
N ASP A 238 0.27 -22.21 10.08
CA ASP A 238 1.39 -21.66 10.83
C ASP A 238 2.42 -20.94 9.94
N ALA A 239 2.35 -21.07 8.61
CA ALA A 239 3.15 -20.27 7.69
C ALA A 239 2.56 -18.87 7.50
N ALA A 240 1.24 -18.72 7.65
CA ALA A 240 0.52 -17.46 7.47
C ALA A 240 0.18 -16.72 8.78
N TRP A 241 0.09 -17.44 9.90
CA TRP A 241 -0.36 -16.88 11.18
C TRP A 241 0.57 -17.28 12.32
N TRP A 242 0.71 -16.38 13.29
CA TRP A 242 1.27 -16.73 14.59
C TRP A 242 0.24 -17.48 15.44
N PRO A 243 0.68 -18.30 16.42
CA PRO A 243 -0.22 -19.01 17.33
C PRO A 243 -1.28 -18.13 18.01
N ASP A 244 -0.96 -16.87 18.29
CA ASP A 244 -1.89 -15.90 18.87
C ASP A 244 -2.90 -15.30 17.86
N GLY A 245 -2.85 -15.75 16.60
CA GLY A 245 -3.69 -15.30 15.51
C GLY A 245 -3.28 -13.95 14.90
N SER A 246 -2.10 -13.42 15.25
CA SER A 246 -1.54 -12.24 14.61
C SER A 246 -0.86 -12.57 13.29
N VAL A 247 -0.73 -11.55 12.44
CA VAL A 247 -0.14 -11.68 11.11
C VAL A 247 1.31 -12.16 11.15
N LYS A 248 1.63 -13.15 10.31
CA LYS A 248 3.01 -13.60 10.05
C LYS A 248 3.51 -13.22 8.66
N GLN A 249 2.62 -12.94 7.71
CA GLN A 249 2.97 -12.62 6.32
C GLN A 249 2.37 -11.29 5.87
N HIS A 250 2.94 -10.73 4.82
CA HIS A 250 2.38 -9.51 4.24
C HIS A 250 0.91 -9.62 3.83
N ARG A 251 0.20 -8.48 3.82
CA ARG A 251 -1.19 -8.29 3.33
C ARG A 251 -2.26 -9.10 4.09
N GLN A 252 -2.29 -9.05 5.43
CA GLN A 252 -3.34 -9.70 6.24
C GLN A 252 -4.07 -8.71 7.18
N GLN A 253 -3.99 -7.41 6.90
CA GLN A 253 -4.57 -6.38 7.76
C GLN A 253 -6.10 -6.49 7.86
N TYR A 254 -6.80 -6.81 6.77
CA TYR A 254 -8.26 -6.95 6.79
C TYR A 254 -8.75 -8.11 7.66
N PRO A 255 -8.25 -9.36 7.50
CA PRO A 255 -8.67 -10.45 8.38
C PRO A 255 -8.24 -10.24 9.85
N GLU A 256 -7.09 -9.60 10.13
CA GLU A 256 -6.76 -9.20 11.51
C GLU A 256 -7.71 -8.16 12.08
N TRP A 257 -8.01 -7.12 11.30
CA TRP A 257 -8.90 -6.04 11.70
C TRP A 257 -10.29 -6.57 12.03
N LYS A 258 -10.82 -7.54 11.26
CA LYS A 258 -12.14 -8.15 11.49
C LYS A 258 -12.32 -8.69 12.92
N ASP A 259 -11.26 -9.19 13.55
CA ASP A 259 -11.33 -9.70 14.93
C ASP A 259 -11.12 -8.62 16.01
N SER A 260 -10.74 -7.42 15.62
CA SER A 260 -10.41 -6.33 16.53
C SER A 260 -11.66 -5.73 17.19
N ARG A 261 -11.46 -5.05 18.32
CA ARG A 261 -12.51 -4.24 18.95
C ARG A 261 -12.92 -3.05 18.08
N HIS A 262 -12.02 -2.54 17.22
CA HIS A 262 -12.33 -1.47 16.28
C HIS A 262 -13.34 -1.92 15.23
N ALA A 263 -13.17 -3.09 14.63
CA ALA A 263 -14.18 -3.63 13.70
C ALA A 263 -15.54 -3.82 14.37
N LYS A 264 -15.56 -4.37 15.59
CA LYS A 264 -16.80 -4.55 16.38
C LYS A 264 -17.48 -3.23 16.75
N ALA A 265 -16.71 -2.14 16.83
CA ALA A 265 -17.21 -0.79 17.08
C ALA A 265 -17.54 0.01 15.80
N GLY A 266 -17.44 -0.61 14.61
CA GLY A 266 -17.73 0.05 13.33
C GLY A 266 -16.61 0.98 12.82
N VAL A 267 -15.44 0.97 13.45
CA VAL A 267 -14.27 1.78 13.00
C VAL A 267 -13.62 1.09 11.80
N THR A 268 -13.53 1.78 10.68
CA THR A 268 -13.04 1.21 9.41
C THR A 268 -11.61 1.61 9.09
N CYS A 269 -11.04 1.03 8.02
CA CYS A 269 -9.77 1.44 7.45
C CYS A 269 -9.77 2.95 7.13
N LEU A 270 -10.88 3.45 6.59
CA LEU A 270 -11.10 4.85 6.23
C LEU A 270 -11.38 5.75 7.42
N THR A 271 -11.37 5.26 8.66
CA THR A 271 -11.28 6.13 9.84
C THR A 271 -9.82 6.56 10.05
N CYS A 272 -8.88 5.65 9.86
CA CYS A 272 -7.45 5.87 10.11
C CYS A 272 -6.65 6.35 8.90
N HIS A 273 -6.92 5.76 7.72
CA HIS A 273 -6.14 5.98 6.51
C HIS A 273 -6.79 7.00 5.57
N ALA A 274 -5.97 7.93 5.09
CA ALA A 274 -6.30 8.77 3.95
C ALA A 274 -5.88 8.04 2.66
N VAL A 275 -6.74 8.07 1.64
CA VAL A 275 -6.56 7.26 0.42
C VAL A 275 -6.39 8.10 -0.85
N HIS A 276 -6.77 9.38 -0.79
CA HIS A 276 -6.59 10.34 -1.88
C HIS A 276 -5.39 11.26 -1.66
N GLU A 277 -4.68 11.07 -0.56
CA GLU A 277 -3.53 11.87 -0.15
C GLU A 277 -2.65 11.01 0.76
N ALA A 278 -1.41 11.45 1.00
CA ALA A 278 -0.48 10.77 1.89
C ALA A 278 0.04 11.75 2.97
N PRO A 279 -0.79 12.12 3.98
CA PRO A 279 -0.42 13.11 4.99
C PRO A 279 0.74 12.63 5.88
N THR A 280 0.88 11.32 6.02
CA THR A 280 2.02 10.67 6.66
C THR A 280 2.60 9.62 5.74
N LYS A 281 3.82 9.15 6.05
CA LYS A 281 4.43 8.01 5.35
C LYS A 281 3.59 6.73 5.42
N PHE A 282 2.63 6.61 6.34
CA PHE A 282 1.75 5.45 6.47
C PHE A 282 0.37 5.69 5.83
N ALA A 283 0.22 6.80 5.09
CA ALA A 283 -1.06 7.27 4.56
C ALA A 283 -2.16 7.34 5.65
N THR A 284 -1.79 7.76 6.86
CA THR A 284 -2.73 7.99 7.96
C THR A 284 -3.19 9.45 7.97
N ARG A 285 -4.41 9.71 8.46
CA ARG A 285 -4.94 11.09 8.56
C ARG A 285 -4.17 11.96 9.54
N LEU A 286 -3.63 11.34 10.59
CA LEU A 286 -2.88 11.98 11.65
C LEU A 286 -1.59 11.20 11.92
N THR A 287 -0.64 11.82 12.62
CA THR A 287 0.53 11.12 13.16
C THR A 287 0.08 10.02 14.13
N PRO A 288 0.89 8.95 14.33
CA PRO A 288 0.45 7.76 15.06
C PRO A 288 -0.21 8.02 16.43
N ASN A 289 0.40 8.84 17.30
CA ASN A 289 -0.19 9.17 18.60
C ASN A 289 -1.47 9.99 18.48
N ASN A 290 -1.45 11.05 17.68
CA ASN A 290 -2.60 11.93 17.49
C ASN A 290 -3.80 11.17 16.91
N LEU A 291 -3.53 10.17 16.06
CA LEU A 291 -4.57 9.30 15.53
C LEU A 291 -5.28 8.52 16.65
N CYS A 292 -4.53 7.89 17.54
CA CYS A 292 -5.11 7.11 18.64
C CYS A 292 -5.86 7.98 19.64
N VAL A 293 -5.26 9.08 20.10
CA VAL A 293 -5.86 9.93 21.14
C VAL A 293 -6.98 10.83 20.64
N SER A 294 -7.19 10.93 19.33
CA SER A 294 -8.39 11.57 18.77
C SER A 294 -9.68 10.92 19.25
N CYS A 295 -9.65 9.63 19.59
CA CYS A 295 -10.76 8.89 20.21
C CYS A 295 -10.44 8.39 21.63
N HIS A 296 -9.18 8.01 21.89
CA HIS A 296 -8.71 7.51 23.19
C HIS A 296 -8.15 8.64 24.08
N SER A 297 -8.85 9.77 24.16
CA SER A 297 -8.39 10.97 24.89
C SER A 297 -8.19 10.77 26.39
N ASN A 298 -8.85 9.77 26.97
CA ASN A 298 -8.71 9.39 28.38
C ASN A 298 -7.50 8.49 28.66
N VAL A 299 -6.72 8.15 27.63
CA VAL A 299 -5.46 7.41 27.77
C VAL A 299 -4.32 8.42 27.79
N SER A 300 -3.47 8.37 28.82
CA SER A 300 -2.31 9.26 28.88
C SER A 300 -1.40 9.05 27.68
N THR A 301 -0.95 10.15 27.07
CA THR A 301 0.14 10.16 26.09
C THR A 301 1.52 10.19 26.75
N ASP A 302 1.57 10.27 28.08
CA ASP A 302 2.82 10.17 28.80
C ASP A 302 3.50 8.86 28.41
N SER A 303 4.79 8.97 28.15
CA SER A 303 5.61 7.79 27.94
C SER A 303 5.43 6.86 29.13
N VAL A 304 5.10 5.58 28.85
CA VAL A 304 5.19 4.52 29.87
C VAL A 304 6.54 4.70 30.56
N THR A 305 6.55 4.79 31.88
CA THR A 305 7.74 5.16 32.64
C THR A 305 8.98 4.37 32.15
N GLY A 306 9.94 5.07 31.54
CA GLY A 306 11.16 4.45 30.96
C GLY A 306 11.15 4.23 29.45
N HIS A 307 10.05 4.53 28.77
CA HIS A 307 9.87 4.42 27.32
C HIS A 307 9.68 5.81 26.70
N ALA A 308 10.61 6.72 26.98
CA ALA A 308 10.66 8.02 26.31
C ALA A 308 11.06 7.84 24.84
N PRO A 309 10.59 8.70 23.92
CA PRO A 309 11.00 8.64 22.51
C PRO A 309 12.53 8.62 22.37
N ILE A 310 13.05 7.59 21.69
CA ILE A 310 14.47 7.48 21.38
C ILE A 310 14.69 8.13 20.00
N ALA A 311 15.50 9.18 19.95
CA ALA A 311 15.86 9.85 18.71
C ALA A 311 16.60 8.88 17.77
N GLY A 312 16.15 8.78 16.51
CA GLY A 312 16.76 7.91 15.51
C GLY A 312 16.43 6.42 15.61
N ALA A 313 15.58 5.99 16.56
CA ALA A 313 15.14 4.60 16.62
C ALA A 313 14.14 4.27 15.48
N PRO A 314 14.24 3.11 14.83
CA PRO A 314 13.31 2.68 13.76
C PRO A 314 11.88 2.44 14.26
N GLN A 315 11.71 2.32 15.58
CA GLN A 315 10.43 2.24 16.26
C GLN A 315 10.44 3.18 17.47
N HIS A 316 9.39 3.97 17.60
CA HIS A 316 9.18 4.82 18.77
C HIS A 316 8.29 4.09 19.78
N PRO A 317 8.48 4.34 21.10
CA PRO A 317 7.56 3.90 22.15
C PRO A 317 6.28 4.76 22.15
N ASP A 318 5.59 4.74 21.02
CA ASP A 318 4.32 5.43 20.80
C ASP A 318 3.17 4.40 20.80
N CYS A 319 1.92 4.83 20.61
CA CYS A 319 0.78 3.92 20.63
C CYS A 319 0.98 2.74 19.65
N VAL A 320 1.48 3.01 18.45
CA VAL A 320 1.66 1.99 17.40
C VAL A 320 2.87 1.09 17.66
N GLY A 321 3.89 1.56 18.39
CA GLY A 321 5.02 0.75 18.82
C GLY A 321 4.60 -0.46 19.64
N CYS A 322 3.68 -0.27 20.59
CA CYS A 322 3.22 -1.36 21.47
C CYS A 322 1.94 -2.05 20.99
N HIS A 323 0.95 -1.29 20.51
CA HIS A 323 -0.36 -1.82 20.14
C HIS A 323 -0.42 -2.35 18.70
N MET A 324 0.52 -1.93 17.85
CA MET A 324 0.65 -2.36 16.46
C MET A 324 2.07 -2.86 16.21
N ALA A 325 2.50 -3.78 17.08
CA ALA A 325 3.81 -4.42 17.04
C ALA A 325 4.09 -5.02 15.65
N ARG A 326 5.36 -4.98 15.23
CA ARG A 326 5.76 -5.54 13.94
C ARG A 326 5.95 -7.06 14.07
N THR A 327 4.99 -7.85 13.59
CA THR A 327 5.02 -9.32 13.67
C THR A 327 5.04 -10.00 12.31
N GLY A 328 4.55 -9.32 11.27
CA GLY A 328 4.47 -9.88 9.93
C GLY A 328 5.77 -9.73 9.14
N LYS A 329 5.95 -10.57 8.12
CA LYS A 329 7.06 -10.54 7.17
C LYS A 329 6.61 -10.11 5.78
N SER A 330 7.22 -9.03 5.28
CA SER A 330 7.06 -8.49 3.94
C SER A 330 8.33 -8.71 3.11
N ALA A 331 9.47 -8.20 3.57
CA ALA A 331 10.81 -8.42 3.09
C ALA A 331 11.61 -9.14 4.18
N ASP A 332 11.76 -8.46 5.31
CA ASP A 332 12.35 -8.98 6.52
C ASP A 332 11.26 -9.30 7.55
N ARG A 333 11.61 -10.15 8.52
CA ARG A 333 10.67 -10.50 9.58
C ARG A 333 10.43 -9.27 10.47
N GLY A 334 9.17 -8.97 10.76
CA GLY A 334 8.83 -7.87 11.66
C GLY A 334 8.89 -6.51 10.98
N ASP A 335 8.49 -6.43 9.72
CA ASP A 335 8.30 -5.18 8.97
C ASP A 335 6.81 -4.80 8.84
N GLU A 336 5.88 -5.74 9.02
CA GLU A 336 4.45 -5.46 9.04
C GLU A 336 3.84 -5.42 10.44
N ARG A 337 3.01 -4.40 10.65
CA ARG A 337 2.33 -4.12 11.91
C ARG A 337 1.00 -4.86 12.02
N VAL A 338 0.74 -5.43 13.20
CA VAL A 338 -0.55 -6.05 13.51
C VAL A 338 -1.69 -5.01 13.50
N HIS A 339 -2.86 -5.42 13.01
CA HIS A 339 -4.09 -4.61 13.02
C HIS A 339 -5.16 -5.15 13.97
N THR A 340 -4.75 -5.93 14.97
CA THR A 340 -5.61 -6.34 16.08
C THR A 340 -5.65 -5.30 17.21
N PHE A 341 -4.70 -4.35 17.22
CA PHE A 341 -4.53 -3.24 18.18
C PHE A 341 -4.32 -3.66 19.65
N ARG A 342 -4.22 -4.96 19.91
CA ARG A 342 -3.89 -5.49 21.24
C ARG A 342 -2.38 -5.50 21.41
N VAL A 343 -1.93 -5.15 22.61
CA VAL A 343 -0.53 -5.38 22.97
C VAL A 343 -0.30 -6.89 23.05
N VAL A 344 0.59 -7.41 22.20
CA VAL A 344 1.10 -8.77 22.32
C VAL A 344 2.15 -8.74 23.42
N ARG A 345 1.76 -9.11 24.65
CA ARG A 345 2.65 -9.10 25.83
C ARG A 345 3.66 -10.26 25.78
N PRO A 346 4.81 -10.18 26.46
CA PRO A 346 5.77 -11.27 26.53
C PRO A 346 5.17 -12.59 27.05
N GLU A 347 4.20 -12.54 27.96
CA GLU A 347 3.37 -13.69 28.40
C GLU A 347 2.83 -14.54 27.24
N VAL A 348 2.44 -13.90 26.12
CA VAL A 348 1.92 -14.60 24.94
C VAL A 348 3.02 -15.44 24.29
N THR A 349 4.26 -14.92 24.22
CA THR A 349 5.42 -15.67 23.76
C THR A 349 5.78 -16.82 24.69
N ILE A 350 5.69 -16.62 26.01
CA ILE A 350 5.94 -17.69 26.99
C ILE A 350 4.96 -18.84 26.77
N ARG A 351 3.66 -18.53 26.73
CA ARG A 351 2.59 -19.53 26.65
C ARG A 351 2.51 -20.22 25.30
N LEU A 352 2.61 -19.48 24.20
CA LEU A 352 2.33 -20.01 22.86
C LEU A 352 3.60 -20.29 22.05
N GLY A 353 4.71 -19.61 22.36
CA GLY A 353 6.01 -19.81 21.72
C GLY A 353 6.99 -20.61 22.56
N GLY A 354 6.61 -21.04 23.77
CA GLY A 354 7.52 -21.72 24.70
C GLY A 354 8.68 -20.82 25.18
N GLY A 355 8.45 -19.51 25.21
CA GLY A 355 9.49 -18.52 25.57
C GLY A 355 10.38 -18.08 24.41
N ASP A 356 10.14 -18.55 23.19
CA ASP A 356 10.91 -18.20 21.99
C ASP A 356 10.20 -17.15 21.12
N PRO A 357 10.70 -15.89 21.04
CA PRO A 357 10.17 -14.87 20.15
C PRO A 357 10.19 -15.28 18.67
N ALA A 358 11.04 -16.21 18.28
CA ALA A 358 11.07 -16.75 16.92
C ALA A 358 9.82 -17.58 16.59
N LYS A 359 9.18 -18.19 17.60
CA LYS A 359 7.95 -18.98 17.46
C LYS A 359 6.68 -18.19 17.74
N GLN A 360 6.75 -17.14 18.55
CA GLN A 360 5.66 -16.19 18.78
C GLN A 360 6.26 -14.82 19.14
N PRO A 361 6.26 -13.83 18.23
CA PRO A 361 6.76 -12.49 18.54
C PRO A 361 5.84 -11.78 19.54
N ASN A 362 6.39 -10.79 20.25
CA ASN A 362 5.67 -9.88 21.13
C ASN A 362 6.17 -8.44 20.93
N ALA A 363 5.42 -7.48 21.46
CA ALA A 363 5.68 -6.05 21.28
C ALA A 363 6.97 -5.57 21.96
N CYS A 364 7.43 -6.23 23.02
CA CYS A 364 8.58 -5.81 23.81
C CYS A 364 9.89 -6.25 23.14
N ASN A 365 9.96 -7.52 22.72
CA ASN A 365 11.13 -8.05 22.01
C ASN A 365 11.36 -7.41 20.63
N SER A 366 10.38 -6.69 20.07
CA SER A 366 10.61 -5.84 18.87
C SER A 366 11.67 -4.75 19.10
N CYS A 367 11.87 -4.29 20.34
CA CYS A 367 12.90 -3.32 20.72
C CYS A 367 14.00 -3.94 21.59
N HIS A 368 13.65 -4.91 22.45
CA HIS A 368 14.54 -5.56 23.41
C HIS A 368 15.31 -6.78 22.84
N TRP A 369 15.45 -6.88 21.52
CA TRP A 369 16.20 -7.97 20.87
C TRP A 369 17.72 -7.82 20.96
N HIS A 370 18.24 -6.60 21.15
CA HIS A 370 19.68 -6.31 21.21
C HIS A 370 20.37 -6.75 22.51
N LYS A 371 19.62 -7.35 23.45
CA LYS A 371 20.11 -7.79 24.76
C LYS A 371 19.83 -9.25 25.10
N ASP A 372 19.22 -10.00 24.18
CA ASP A 372 18.71 -11.35 24.44
C ASP A 372 17.77 -11.41 25.68
N ASP A 373 17.06 -10.32 25.98
CA ASP A 373 16.18 -10.23 27.15
C ASP A 373 15.06 -11.30 27.01
N PRO A 374 15.04 -12.34 27.87
CA PRO A 374 14.08 -13.42 27.74
C PRO A 374 12.65 -12.92 27.98
N PRO A 375 11.62 -13.43 27.28
CA PRO A 375 10.25 -13.01 27.47
C PRO A 375 9.76 -13.05 28.93
N ALA A 376 10.22 -14.02 29.73
CA ALA A 376 9.91 -14.11 31.15
C ALA A 376 10.43 -12.91 31.97
N GLN A 377 11.64 -12.44 31.65
CA GLN A 377 12.21 -11.25 32.30
C GLN A 377 11.46 -9.98 31.90
N LEU A 378 11.11 -9.85 30.62
CA LEU A 378 10.32 -8.72 30.12
C LEU A 378 8.91 -8.71 30.72
N GLN A 379 8.28 -9.89 30.87
CA GLN A 379 6.97 -10.03 31.50
C GLN A 379 7.02 -9.60 32.96
N LYS A 380 7.99 -10.13 33.73
CA LYS A 380 8.17 -9.77 35.13
C LYS A 380 8.41 -8.26 35.30
N ALA A 381 9.26 -7.67 34.47
CA ALA A 381 9.50 -6.23 34.52
C ALA A 381 8.26 -5.39 34.23
N LEU A 382 7.40 -5.84 33.29
CA LEU A 382 6.13 -5.20 32.99
C LEU A 382 5.15 -5.29 34.18
N GLU A 383 5.08 -6.43 34.86
CA GLU A 383 4.23 -6.65 36.03
C GLU A 383 4.69 -5.86 37.26
N ASP A 384 5.98 -5.84 37.52
CA ASP A 384 6.57 -5.12 38.65
C ASP A 384 6.57 -3.60 38.44
N GLY A 385 6.26 -3.11 37.22
CA GLY A 385 6.39 -1.70 36.85
C GLY A 385 7.84 -1.21 36.86
N VAL A 386 8.81 -2.13 36.74
CA VAL A 386 10.24 -1.85 36.87
C VAL A 386 10.84 -1.51 35.51
N LYS A 387 11.61 -0.42 35.44
CA LYS A 387 12.41 -0.11 34.26
C LYS A 387 13.51 -1.14 34.09
N LEU A 388 13.52 -1.84 32.96
CA LEU A 388 14.72 -2.51 32.49
C LEU A 388 15.71 -1.44 32.03
N ARG A 389 16.90 -1.39 32.63
CA ARG A 389 17.90 -0.38 32.28
C ARG A 389 18.30 -0.52 30.80
N PHE A 390 18.16 0.56 30.03
CA PHE A 390 18.95 0.76 28.83
C PHE A 390 20.42 0.91 29.26
N ALA A 391 21.21 -0.15 29.19
CA ALA A 391 22.65 0.03 29.03
C ALA A 391 22.84 0.70 27.66
N VAL A 392 22.98 2.02 27.65
CA VAL A 392 23.54 2.75 26.52
C VAL A 392 24.99 2.30 26.44
N LEU A 393 25.28 1.34 25.57
CA LEU A 393 26.65 1.06 25.17
C LEU A 393 26.75 1.30 23.68
N GLY A 394 27.71 2.16 23.35
CA GLY A 394 27.94 2.67 22.01
C GLY A 394 28.09 1.58 20.97
N ARG A 395 27.80 1.98 19.73
CA ARG A 395 28.10 1.27 18.49
C ARG A 395 29.37 0.42 18.64
N ARG A 396 29.25 -0.88 18.36
CA ARG A 396 30.33 -1.63 17.72
C ARG A 396 29.94 -1.85 16.27
#